data_AF-A0A7V7PMG5-F1
#
_entry.id   AF-A0A7V7PMG5-F1
#
_cell.length_a   1.000
_cell.length_b   1.000
_cell.length_c   1.000
_cell.angle_alpha   90.00
_cell.angle_beta   90.00
_cell.angle_gamma   90.00
#
_symmetry.space_group_name_H-M   'P 1'
#
loop_
_entity.id
_entity.type
_entity.pdbx_description
1 polymer ?
#
loop_
_entity_poly.entity_id
_entity_poly.type
_entity_poly.pdbx_seq_one_letter_code
_entity_poly.pdbx_strand_id
1 'polypeptide(L)'
;MRKIIIGALALLVIGSVPSVAQMYRGDAREYRQEQRIRNGVRTGRLTPGEARRLAQQQRRIDRAQARARYDGYVSPRERQRIERMQNRSSRNIYQKKHNYRGY
;
A
#
# COMPACT_ATOMS: atom_id res chain seq x y z
N MET A 1 27.80 57.35 -2.67
CA MET A 1 27.01 56.44 -3.53
C MET A 1 27.04 55.04 -2.91
N ARG A 2 25.91 54.55 -2.35
CA ARG A 2 25.83 53.19 -1.78
C ARG A 2 25.21 52.26 -2.82
N LYS A 3 26.00 51.35 -3.38
CA LYS A 3 25.54 50.31 -4.32
C LYS A 3 25.06 49.12 -3.49
N ILE A 4 23.76 48.87 -3.44
CA ILE A 4 23.17 47.68 -2.81
C ILE A 4 23.24 46.54 -3.83
N ILE A 5 24.17 45.61 -3.62
CA ILE A 5 24.25 44.37 -4.39
C ILE A 5 23.11 43.48 -3.88
N ILE A 6 22.06 43.35 -4.68
CA ILE A 6 20.99 42.37 -4.45
C ILE A 6 21.59 41.00 -4.79
N GLY A 7 22.15 40.34 -3.80
CA GLY A 7 22.58 38.95 -3.90
C GLY A 7 21.34 38.07 -4.10
N ALA A 8 21.26 37.44 -5.26
CA ALA A 8 20.22 36.46 -5.57
C ALA A 8 20.35 35.28 -4.58
N LEU A 9 19.43 35.24 -3.62
CA LEU A 9 19.28 34.13 -2.69
C LEU A 9 18.64 32.96 -3.45
N ALA A 10 19.48 32.12 -4.05
CA ALA A 10 19.05 30.86 -4.63
C ALA A 10 18.65 29.91 -3.50
N LEU A 11 17.37 29.94 -3.13
CA LEU A 11 16.76 28.98 -2.21
C LEU A 11 16.70 27.61 -2.90
N LEU A 12 17.74 26.81 -2.69
CA LEU A 12 17.77 25.38 -3.00
C LEU A 12 16.78 24.66 -2.08
N VAL A 13 15.51 24.62 -2.49
CA VAL A 13 14.51 23.77 -1.85
C VAL A 13 14.85 22.33 -2.20
N ILE A 14 15.59 21.65 -1.32
CA ILE A 14 15.70 20.18 -1.31
C ILE A 14 14.36 19.64 -0.78
N GLY A 15 13.31 19.81 -1.57
CA GLY A 15 12.00 19.26 -1.31
C GLY A 15 12.01 17.80 -1.72
N SER A 16 11.99 16.89 -0.76
CA SER A 16 11.69 15.48 -1.00
C SER A 16 10.21 15.37 -1.34
N VAL A 17 9.84 15.77 -2.56
CA VAL A 17 8.47 15.62 -3.06
C VAL A 17 8.19 14.12 -3.15
N PRO A 18 7.22 13.57 -2.40
CA PRO A 18 6.84 12.18 -2.57
C PRO A 18 6.35 11.99 -4.00
N SER A 19 6.99 11.12 -4.76
CA SER A 19 6.60 10.89 -6.15
C SER A 19 5.23 10.22 -6.18
N VAL A 20 4.27 10.87 -6.84
CA VAL A 20 2.90 10.39 -7.10
C VAL A 20 2.85 8.93 -7.57
N ALA A 21 3.88 8.46 -8.28
CA ALA A 21 4.06 7.08 -8.73
C ALA A 21 3.98 6.02 -7.61
N GLN A 22 4.32 6.38 -6.37
CA GLN A 22 4.29 5.46 -5.22
C GLN A 22 2.88 5.26 -4.66
N MET A 23 2.01 6.27 -4.76
CA MET A 23 0.60 6.17 -4.38
C MET A 23 -0.14 5.21 -5.32
N TYR A 24 0.03 5.40 -6.65
CA TYR A 24 -0.57 4.51 -7.66
C TYR A 24 -0.12 3.05 -7.54
N ARG A 25 1.12 2.77 -7.11
CA ARG A 25 1.60 1.38 -6.94
C ARG A 25 0.92 0.63 -5.79
N GLY A 26 0.56 1.31 -4.70
CA GLY A 26 -0.18 0.73 -3.58
C GLY A 26 -1.58 0.30 -4.02
N ASP A 27 -2.28 1.23 -4.66
CA ASP A 27 -3.65 1.04 -5.16
C ASP A 27 -3.71 -0.11 -6.20
N ALA A 28 -2.70 -0.20 -7.08
CA ALA A 28 -2.60 -1.29 -8.07
C ALA A 28 -2.31 -2.68 -7.44
N ARG A 29 -1.67 -2.74 -6.27
CA ARG A 29 -1.45 -4.01 -5.54
C ARG A 29 -2.70 -4.45 -4.81
N GLU A 30 -3.44 -3.53 -4.21
CA GLU A 30 -4.70 -3.80 -3.51
C GLU A 30 -5.76 -4.32 -4.48
N TYR A 31 -5.92 -3.63 -5.61
CA TYR A 31 -6.82 -4.06 -6.67
C TYR A 31 -6.56 -5.50 -7.11
N ARG A 32 -5.29 -5.85 -7.40
CA ARG A 32 -4.92 -7.22 -7.79
C ARG A 32 -5.23 -8.24 -6.71
N GLN A 33 -5.07 -7.89 -5.44
CA GLN A 33 -5.39 -8.80 -4.34
C GLN A 33 -6.88 -8.99 -4.17
N GLU A 34 -7.67 -7.93 -4.32
CA GLU A 34 -9.12 -8.01 -4.31
C GLU A 34 -9.63 -8.90 -5.45
N GLN A 35 -9.08 -8.75 -6.65
CA GLN A 35 -9.40 -9.62 -7.79
C GLN A 35 -9.07 -11.08 -7.50
N ARG A 36 -7.93 -11.37 -6.83
CA ARG A 36 -7.58 -12.74 -6.42
C ARG A 36 -8.57 -13.31 -5.41
N ILE A 37 -9.06 -12.50 -4.47
CA ILE A 37 -10.07 -12.90 -3.48
C ILE A 37 -11.41 -13.17 -4.19
N ARG A 38 -11.90 -12.23 -5.02
CA ARG A 38 -13.14 -12.40 -5.80
C ARG A 38 -13.09 -13.63 -6.70
N ASN A 39 -11.97 -13.83 -7.40
CA ASN A 39 -11.75 -15.03 -8.20
C ASN A 39 -11.73 -16.32 -7.36
N GLY A 40 -11.11 -16.29 -6.18
CA GLY A 40 -11.11 -17.43 -5.28
C GLY A 40 -12.51 -17.80 -4.81
N VAL A 41 -13.35 -16.81 -4.50
CA VAL A 41 -14.77 -17.04 -4.16
C VAL A 41 -15.53 -17.59 -5.36
N ARG A 42 -15.42 -16.94 -6.53
CA ARG A 42 -16.12 -17.35 -7.77
C ARG A 42 -15.77 -18.78 -8.20
N THR A 43 -14.53 -19.20 -7.97
CA THR A 43 -14.06 -20.54 -8.35
C THR A 43 -14.18 -21.58 -7.24
N GLY A 44 -14.76 -21.22 -6.09
CA GLY A 44 -14.89 -22.12 -4.93
C GLY A 44 -13.58 -22.43 -4.19
N ARG A 45 -12.44 -21.85 -4.62
CA ARG A 45 -11.15 -22.02 -3.95
C ARG A 45 -11.09 -21.33 -2.59
N LEU A 46 -11.90 -20.30 -2.38
CA LEU A 46 -12.08 -19.62 -1.09
C LEU A 46 -13.49 -19.84 -0.56
N THR A 47 -13.57 -20.26 0.70
CA THR A 47 -14.85 -20.24 1.42
C THR A 47 -15.28 -18.81 1.75
N PRO A 48 -16.58 -18.53 1.96
CA PRO A 48 -17.04 -17.21 2.38
C PRO A 48 -16.35 -16.71 3.66
N GLY A 49 -16.07 -17.61 4.62
CA GLY A 49 -15.36 -17.29 5.85
C GLY A 49 -13.91 -16.86 5.62
N GLU A 50 -13.19 -17.53 4.71
CA GLU A 50 -11.83 -17.13 4.34
C GLU A 50 -11.80 -15.82 3.58
N ALA A 51 -12.72 -15.63 2.63
CA ALA A 51 -12.84 -14.38 1.90
C ALA A 51 -13.08 -13.21 2.85
N ARG A 52 -13.95 -13.37 3.86
CA ARG A 52 -14.15 -12.37 4.92
C ARG A 52 -12.88 -12.08 5.71
N ARG A 53 -12.13 -13.11 6.11
CA ARG A 53 -10.84 -12.93 6.82
C ARG A 53 -9.81 -12.20 5.96
N LEU A 54 -9.71 -12.52 4.67
CA LEU A 54 -8.81 -11.85 3.73
C LEU A 54 -9.23 -10.39 3.49
N ALA A 55 -10.53 -10.11 3.36
CA ALA A 55 -11.05 -8.75 3.24
C ALA A 55 -10.75 -7.89 4.49
N GLN A 56 -10.87 -8.48 5.70
CA GLN A 56 -10.46 -7.80 6.93
C GLN A 56 -8.96 -7.48 6.96
N GLN A 57 -8.12 -8.34 6.40
CA GLN A 57 -6.69 -8.06 6.28
C GLN A 57 -6.41 -6.89 5.32
N GLN A 58 -7.11 -6.83 4.17
CA GLN A 58 -7.01 -5.68 3.26
C GLN A 58 -7.41 -4.38 3.97
N ARG A 59 -8.56 -4.35 4.65
CA ARG A 59 -9.00 -3.17 5.42
C ARG A 59 -7.98 -2.69 6.47
N ARG A 60 -7.19 -3.59 7.06
CA ARG A 60 -6.12 -3.21 8.00
C ARG A 60 -4.95 -2.54 7.27
N ILE A 61 -4.65 -2.95 6.05
CA ILE A 61 -3.64 -2.33 5.20
C ILE A 61 -4.11 -0.95 4.75
N ASP A 62 -5.35 -0.83 4.28
CA ASP A 62 -5.93 0.45 3.85
C ASP A 62 -5.87 1.49 4.98
N ARG A 63 -6.21 1.08 6.21
CA ARG A 63 -6.07 1.95 7.40
C ARG A 63 -4.63 2.32 7.71
N ALA A 64 -3.68 1.40 7.52
CA ALA A 64 -2.27 1.70 7.74
C ALA A 64 -1.75 2.69 6.69
N GLN A 65 -2.20 2.58 5.44
CA GLN A 65 -1.88 3.54 4.39
C GLN A 65 -2.53 4.90 4.66
N ALA A 66 -3.81 4.94 5.03
CA ALA A 66 -4.51 6.18 5.35
C ALA A 66 -3.80 6.93 6.49
N ARG A 67 -3.36 6.21 7.53
CA ARG A 67 -2.57 6.80 8.63
C ARG A 67 -1.22 7.33 8.17
N ALA A 68 -0.50 6.57 7.35
CA ALA A 68 0.80 7.01 6.83
C ALA A 68 0.69 8.16 5.82
N ARG A 69 -0.49 8.40 5.25
CA ARG A 69 -0.77 9.55 4.37
C ARG A 69 -1.31 10.76 5.14
N TYR A 70 -1.62 10.61 6.43
CA TYR A 70 -2.34 11.63 7.21
C TYR A 70 -1.54 12.93 7.40
N ASP A 71 -0.24 12.80 7.65
CA ASP A 71 0.70 13.91 7.81
C ASP A 71 1.24 14.44 6.47
N GLY A 72 0.76 13.91 5.35
CA GLY A 72 1.19 14.28 4.00
C GLY A 72 2.55 13.70 3.58
N TYR A 73 3.23 12.93 4.44
CA TYR A 73 4.53 12.35 4.15
C TYR A 73 4.64 10.90 4.63
N VAL A 74 4.71 9.97 3.67
CA VAL A 74 4.96 8.56 3.99
C VAL A 74 6.45 8.33 4.21
N SER A 75 6.86 8.14 5.48
CA SER A 75 8.26 7.87 5.82
C SER A 75 8.76 6.52 5.26
N PRO A 76 10.09 6.34 5.09
CA PRO A 76 10.65 5.06 4.66
C PRO A 76 10.27 3.88 5.58
N ARG A 77 10.15 4.13 6.89
CA ARG A 77 9.77 3.11 7.88
C ARG A 77 8.30 2.70 7.71
N GLU A 78 7.40 3.65 7.50
CA GLU A 78 5.98 3.36 7.25
C GLU A 78 5.79 2.64 5.93
N ARG A 79 6.53 3.05 4.89
CA ARG A 79 6.54 2.37 3.60
C ARG A 79 6.95 0.92 3.75
N GLN A 80 8.08 0.65 4.41
CA GLN A 80 8.54 -0.71 4.65
C GLN A 80 7.52 -1.53 5.45
N ARG A 81 6.85 -0.92 6.43
CA ARG A 81 5.79 -1.56 7.20
C ARG A 81 4.59 -1.92 6.31
N ILE A 82 4.10 -1.00 5.48
CA ILE A 82 2.99 -1.23 4.55
C ILE A 82 3.36 -2.32 3.54
N GLU A 83 4.57 -2.29 2.98
CA GLU A 83 5.04 -3.34 2.05
C GLU A 83 5.08 -4.72 2.70
N ARG A 84 5.58 -4.84 3.94
CA ARG A 84 5.54 -6.11 4.69
C ARG A 84 4.11 -6.59 4.90
N MET A 85 3.18 -5.69 5.22
CA MET A 85 1.77 -6.04 5.38
C MET A 85 1.15 -6.53 4.06
N GLN A 86 1.43 -5.84 2.94
CA GLN A 86 1.01 -6.22 1.60
C GLN A 86 1.56 -7.60 1.20
N ASN A 87 2.84 -7.86 1.46
CA ASN A 87 3.47 -9.15 1.17
C ASN A 87 2.86 -10.29 2.00
N ARG A 88 2.58 -10.04 3.29
CA ARG A 88 1.90 -11.00 4.17
C ARG A 88 0.49 -11.30 3.67
N SER A 89 -0.27 -10.28 3.27
CA SER A 89 -1.61 -10.46 2.70
C SER A 89 -1.57 -11.29 1.41
N SER A 90 -0.63 -10.99 0.50
CA SER A 90 -0.47 -11.75 -0.74
C SER A 90 -0.17 -13.24 -0.50
N ARG A 91 0.69 -13.55 0.49
CA ARG A 91 0.98 -14.92 0.92
C ARG A 91 -0.25 -15.60 1.52
N ASN A 92 -1.00 -14.91 2.37
CA ASN A 92 -2.24 -15.44 2.94
C ASN A 92 -3.27 -15.75 1.86
N ILE A 93 -3.47 -14.87 0.87
CA ILE A 93 -4.36 -15.12 -0.26
C ILE A 93 -3.89 -16.35 -1.06
N TYR A 94 -2.58 -16.50 -1.27
CA TYR A 94 -2.03 -17.66 -1.97
C TYR A 94 -2.30 -18.95 -1.19
N GLN A 95 -1.93 -19.00 0.08
CA GLN A 95 -2.15 -20.15 0.95
C GLN A 95 -3.64 -20.53 1.05
N LYS A 96 -4.53 -19.54 1.13
CA LYS A 96 -5.98 -19.76 1.21
C LYS A 96 -6.64 -20.11 -0.13
N LYS A 97 -5.94 -19.97 -1.26
CA LYS A 97 -6.41 -20.47 -2.56
C LYS A 97 -5.89 -21.87 -2.88
N HIS A 98 -4.80 -22.29 -2.24
CA HIS A 98 -4.09 -23.55 -2.53
C HIS A 98 -4.04 -24.50 -1.34
N ASN A 99 -4.70 -24.16 -0.24
CA ASN A 99 -4.98 -25.08 0.84
C ASN A 99 -5.87 -26.19 0.29
N TYR A 100 -5.23 -27.30 -0.06
CA TYR A 100 -5.89 -28.54 -0.45
C TYR A 100 -6.81 -28.94 0.69
N ARG A 101 -8.11 -28.83 0.45
CA ARG A 101 -9.14 -29.32 1.37
C ARG A 101 -9.36 -30.78 0.98
N GLY A 102 -8.48 -31.66 1.47
CA GLY A 102 -8.84 -33.08 1.55
C GLY A 102 -10.05 -33.16 2.48
N TYR A 103 -11.19 -33.55 1.91
CA TYR A 103 -12.38 -33.92 2.67
C TYR A 103 -12.23 -35.34 3.18
#